data_AF-A0A5C8AZ99-F1
#
_entry.id   AF-A0A5C8AZ99-F1
#
_cell.length_a   1.000
_cell.length_b   1.000
_cell.length_c   1.000
_cell.angle_alpha   90.00
_cell.angle_beta   90.00
_cell.angle_gamma   90.00
#
_symmetry.space_group_name_H-M   'P 1'
#
loop_
_entity.id
_entity.type
_entity.pdbx_description
1 polymer ?
#
loop_
_entity_poly.entity_id
_entity_poly.type
_entity_poly.pdbx_seq_one_letter_code
_entity_poly.pdbx_strand_id
1 'polypeptide(L)'
;MVPKKWQISISNLSYSKRLRNRCWSLKNVSEELKCDYDFLYEILQQNGLHFEFICYEFKNDRELALLAVTQNGLALEFVDEELKIDHEIVGAAIQQNCLALQFVGSEYEVNYETALSLVKQNGLSLQFASKRLKSDLCTALYAVKQNGRSLLFMSEELKNNLEVVIEAVAQTDWAKLFIGEQLKNFNALYR
;
A
#
# COMPACT_ATOMS: atom_id res chain seq x y z
N MET A 1 17.00 -25.53 -10.20
CA MET A 1 16.33 -25.69 -11.51
C MET A 1 15.11 -24.78 -11.49
N VAL A 2 15.17 -23.67 -12.23
CA VAL A 2 14.08 -22.69 -12.33
C VAL A 2 12.95 -23.31 -13.18
N PRO A 3 11.66 -23.12 -12.83
CA PRO A 3 10.54 -23.71 -13.57
C PRO A 3 10.61 -23.33 -15.06
N LYS A 4 10.26 -24.27 -15.96
CA LYS A 4 10.29 -24.09 -17.43
C LYS A 4 9.44 -22.92 -17.97
N LYS A 5 8.65 -22.23 -17.13
CA LYS A 5 7.96 -20.98 -17.48
C LYS A 5 8.88 -19.78 -17.69
N TRP A 6 10.17 -19.90 -17.34
CA TRP A 6 11.17 -18.82 -17.45
C TRP A 6 12.19 -19.02 -18.59
N GLN A 7 11.90 -19.85 -19.60
CA GLN A 7 12.74 -19.96 -20.78
C GLN A 7 12.40 -18.86 -21.80
N ILE A 8 13.10 -17.74 -21.62
CA ILE A 8 13.14 -16.52 -22.41
C ILE A 8 13.22 -16.82 -23.91
N SER A 9 12.19 -16.45 -24.66
CA SER A 9 12.25 -16.29 -26.11
C SER A 9 13.09 -15.05 -26.45
N ILE A 10 13.89 -15.19 -27.51
CA ILE A 10 14.90 -14.24 -28.02
C ILE A 10 14.31 -12.86 -28.43
N SER A 11 13.01 -12.65 -28.26
CA SER A 11 12.28 -11.37 -28.39
C SER A 11 12.70 -10.30 -27.37
N ASN A 12 13.10 -10.70 -26.15
CA ASN A 12 13.16 -9.81 -24.97
C ASN A 12 14.28 -8.75 -25.00
N LEU A 13 15.33 -8.93 -25.82
CA LEU A 13 16.39 -7.92 -25.98
C LEU A 13 16.02 -6.77 -26.93
N SER A 14 15.05 -6.99 -27.83
CA SER A 14 14.61 -5.95 -28.77
C SER A 14 13.54 -5.04 -28.17
N TYR A 15 12.71 -5.58 -27.27
CA TYR A 15 11.65 -4.85 -26.58
C TYR A 15 12.21 -3.95 -25.46
N SER A 16 13.10 -4.44 -24.60
CA SER A 16 13.74 -3.66 -23.51
C SER A 16 14.59 -2.46 -23.96
N LYS A 17 15.01 -2.43 -25.24
CA LYS A 17 15.64 -1.24 -25.87
C LYS A 17 14.62 -0.27 -26.45
N ARG A 18 13.45 -0.73 -26.90
CA ARG A 18 12.34 0.11 -27.37
C ARG A 18 11.55 0.75 -26.20
N LEU A 19 11.50 0.07 -25.05
CA LEU A 19 10.81 0.48 -23.82
C LEU A 19 11.44 1.64 -23.05
N ARG A 20 12.72 1.95 -23.32
CA ARG A 20 13.44 2.98 -22.56
C ARG A 20 13.20 4.43 -23.02
N ASN A 21 12.57 4.66 -24.18
CA ASN A 21 12.63 5.95 -24.87
C ASN A 21 11.30 6.52 -25.41
N ARG A 22 10.14 6.01 -25.00
CA ARG A 22 8.86 6.57 -25.46
C ARG A 22 7.87 6.72 -24.31
N CYS A 23 7.47 7.97 -24.08
CA CYS A 23 6.28 8.31 -23.31
C CYS A 23 5.07 7.73 -24.07
N TRP A 24 4.57 6.58 -23.64
CA TRP A 24 3.49 5.86 -24.32
C TRP A 24 2.15 6.18 -23.70
N SER A 25 1.19 6.59 -24.53
CA SER A 25 -0.22 6.59 -24.18
C SER A 25 -0.75 5.14 -24.25
N LEU A 26 -0.90 4.48 -23.10
CA LEU A 26 -1.38 3.09 -22.99
C LEU A 26 -2.76 2.83 -23.61
N LYS A 27 -3.53 3.88 -23.84
CA LYS A 27 -4.83 3.84 -24.52
C LYS A 27 -4.79 3.20 -25.92
N ASN A 28 -3.64 3.22 -26.60
CA ASN A 28 -3.46 2.76 -27.99
C ASN A 28 -2.54 1.55 -28.14
N VAL A 29 -2.21 0.85 -27.05
CA VAL A 29 -1.39 -0.38 -27.10
C VAL A 29 -2.24 -1.54 -27.65
N SER A 30 -1.63 -2.41 -28.47
CA SER A 30 -2.32 -3.58 -29.05
C SER A 30 -2.76 -4.55 -27.95
N GLU A 31 -3.92 -5.19 -28.14
CA GLU A 31 -4.45 -6.17 -27.17
C GLU A 31 -3.46 -7.31 -26.87
N GLU A 32 -2.69 -7.75 -27.86
CA GLU A 32 -1.64 -8.76 -27.69
C GLU A 32 -0.57 -8.37 -26.66
N LEU A 33 -0.24 -7.07 -26.54
CA LEU A 33 0.73 -6.58 -25.55
C LEU A 33 0.09 -6.34 -24.18
N LYS A 34 -1.21 -6.05 -24.12
CA LYS A 34 -1.96 -5.96 -22.85
C LYS A 34 -2.11 -7.32 -22.15
N CYS A 35 -1.88 -8.41 -22.89
CA CYS A 35 -1.86 -9.78 -22.38
C CYS A 35 -0.43 -10.36 -22.21
N ASP A 36 0.62 -9.54 -22.32
CA ASP A 36 2.00 -9.99 -22.15
C ASP A 36 2.51 -9.70 -20.74
N TYR A 37 2.73 -10.75 -19.94
CA TYR A 37 3.10 -10.63 -18.53
C TYR A 37 4.40 -9.83 -18.30
N ASP A 38 5.44 -10.05 -19.13
CA ASP A 38 6.72 -9.33 -18.98
C ASP A 38 6.53 -7.83 -19.24
N PHE A 39 5.72 -7.50 -20.25
CA PHE A 39 5.35 -6.13 -20.57
C PHE A 39 4.52 -5.49 -19.44
N LEU A 40 3.50 -6.20 -18.95
CA LEU A 40 2.64 -5.75 -17.85
C LEU A 40 3.44 -5.46 -16.58
N TYR A 41 4.39 -6.33 -16.26
CA TYR A 41 5.26 -6.16 -15.10
C TYR A 41 6.09 -4.87 -15.20
N GLU A 42 6.73 -4.61 -16.36
CA GLU A 42 7.53 -3.40 -16.57
C GLU A 42 6.69 -2.10 -16.49
N ILE A 43 5.47 -2.08 -17.06
CA ILE A 43 4.63 -0.87 -17.04
C ILE A 43 4.06 -0.57 -15.65
N LEU A 44 3.76 -1.61 -14.87
CA LEU A 44 3.25 -1.48 -13.50
C LEU A 44 4.33 -1.00 -12.55
N GLN A 45 5.59 -1.40 -12.76
CA GLN A 45 6.73 -0.85 -12.02
C GLN A 45 6.88 0.65 -12.22
N GLN A 46 6.53 1.20 -13.40
CA GLN A 46 6.60 2.64 -13.63
C GLN A 46 5.41 3.38 -12.99
N ASN A 47 4.19 2.86 -13.15
CA ASN A 47 2.99 3.45 -12.56
C ASN A 47 1.90 2.39 -12.38
N GLY A 48 1.48 2.19 -11.13
CA GLY A 48 0.46 1.21 -10.76
C GLY A 48 -0.93 1.48 -11.36
N LEU A 49 -1.26 2.73 -11.75
CA LEU A 49 -2.55 3.04 -12.38
C LEU A 49 -2.71 2.42 -13.77
N HIS A 50 -1.61 1.96 -14.39
CA HIS A 50 -1.69 1.23 -15.65
C HIS A 50 -2.43 -0.10 -15.52
N PHE A 51 -2.70 -0.57 -14.30
CA PHE A 51 -3.56 -1.73 -14.02
C PHE A 51 -4.95 -1.60 -14.64
N GLU A 52 -5.46 -0.38 -14.83
CA GLU A 52 -6.72 -0.09 -15.53
C GLU A 52 -6.79 -0.72 -16.93
N PHE A 53 -5.67 -0.75 -17.65
CA PHE A 53 -5.60 -1.15 -19.06
C PHE A 53 -5.18 -2.60 -19.28
N ILE A 54 -5.02 -3.37 -18.22
CA ILE A 54 -4.62 -4.78 -18.28
C ILE A 54 -5.78 -5.62 -18.82
N CYS A 55 -5.44 -6.66 -19.59
CA CYS A 55 -6.45 -7.59 -20.09
C CYS A 55 -7.19 -8.29 -18.95
N TYR A 56 -8.42 -8.70 -19.21
CA TYR A 56 -9.31 -9.23 -18.17
C TYR A 56 -8.71 -10.47 -17.48
N GLU A 57 -7.98 -11.29 -18.23
CA GLU A 57 -7.36 -12.53 -17.75
C GLU A 57 -6.33 -12.31 -16.64
N PHE A 58 -5.68 -11.15 -16.58
CA PHE A 58 -4.66 -10.81 -15.58
C PHE A 58 -5.17 -9.89 -14.46
N LYS A 59 -6.45 -9.47 -14.48
CA LYS A 59 -7.01 -8.64 -13.40
C LYS A 59 -7.13 -9.35 -12.06
N ASN A 60 -7.26 -10.68 -12.08
CA ASN A 60 -7.21 -11.53 -10.90
C ASN A 60 -5.79 -12.08 -10.62
N ASP A 61 -4.76 -11.55 -11.30
CA ASP A 61 -3.38 -11.92 -10.99
C ASP A 61 -2.92 -11.21 -9.72
N ARG A 62 -2.74 -12.00 -8.66
CA ARG A 62 -2.35 -11.53 -7.33
C ARG A 62 -1.01 -10.79 -7.33
N GLU A 63 -0.02 -11.26 -8.10
CA GLU A 63 1.33 -10.68 -8.10
C GLU A 63 1.35 -9.33 -8.82
N LEU A 64 0.66 -9.23 -9.96
CA LEU A 64 0.51 -7.97 -10.69
C LEU A 64 -0.33 -6.97 -9.89
N ALA A 65 -1.40 -7.43 -9.22
CA ALA A 65 -2.22 -6.57 -8.35
C ALA A 65 -1.38 -6.02 -7.18
N LEU A 66 -0.60 -6.86 -6.51
CA LEU A 66 0.30 -6.44 -5.43
C LEU A 66 1.35 -5.43 -5.91
N LEU A 67 1.96 -5.67 -7.08
CA LEU A 67 2.89 -4.74 -7.70
C LEU A 67 2.23 -3.39 -8.02
N ALA A 68 1.01 -3.40 -8.54
CA ALA A 68 0.28 -2.18 -8.88
C ALA A 68 -0.04 -1.35 -7.64
N VAL A 69 -0.57 -1.98 -6.58
CA VAL A 69 -0.96 -1.26 -5.37
C VAL A 69 0.23 -0.77 -4.55
N THR A 70 1.36 -1.50 -4.58
CA THR A 70 2.61 -1.04 -3.95
C THR A 70 3.20 0.16 -4.67
N GLN A 71 3.03 0.26 -5.99
CA GLN A 71 3.44 1.43 -6.76
C GLN A 71 2.46 2.60 -6.62
N ASN A 72 1.15 2.34 -6.68
CA ASN A 72 0.09 3.32 -6.47
C ASN A 72 -1.13 2.67 -5.80
N GLY A 73 -1.43 3.04 -4.55
CA GLY A 73 -2.50 2.44 -3.75
C GLY A 73 -3.88 2.63 -4.38
N LEU A 74 -4.09 3.68 -5.18
CA LEU A 74 -5.35 3.89 -5.91
C LEU A 74 -5.58 2.85 -7.02
N ALA A 75 -4.54 2.10 -7.43
CA ALA A 75 -4.69 1.02 -8.39
C ALA A 75 -5.65 -0.09 -7.90
N LEU A 76 -5.90 -0.15 -6.59
CA LEU A 76 -6.89 -1.07 -5.99
C LEU A 76 -8.28 -0.90 -6.63
N GLU A 77 -8.63 0.29 -7.13
CA GLU A 77 -9.89 0.54 -7.85
C GLU A 77 -10.13 -0.44 -9.01
N PHE A 78 -9.06 -0.79 -9.73
CA PHE A 78 -9.10 -1.58 -10.97
C PHE A 78 -8.84 -3.07 -10.77
N VAL A 79 -8.44 -3.46 -9.55
CA VAL A 79 -8.21 -4.84 -9.17
C VAL A 79 -9.54 -5.59 -9.09
N ASP A 80 -9.51 -6.90 -9.36
CA ASP A 80 -10.71 -7.73 -9.24
C ASP A 80 -11.30 -7.72 -7.82
N GLU A 81 -12.63 -7.84 -7.72
CA GLU A 81 -13.34 -7.82 -6.44
C GLU A 81 -12.88 -8.94 -5.48
N GLU A 82 -12.49 -10.10 -6.00
CA GLU A 82 -11.95 -11.20 -5.20
C GLU A 82 -10.63 -10.83 -4.51
N LEU A 83 -9.82 -9.96 -5.12
CA LEU A 83 -8.54 -9.51 -4.57
C LEU A 83 -8.69 -8.23 -3.73
N LYS A 84 -9.78 -7.48 -3.88
CA LYS A 84 -10.13 -6.32 -3.03
C LYS A 84 -10.50 -6.70 -1.60
N ILE A 85 -10.62 -7.99 -1.29
CA ILE A 85 -10.74 -8.52 0.07
C ILE A 85 -9.44 -9.18 0.56
N ASP A 86 -8.44 -9.39 -0.32
CA ASP A 86 -7.15 -9.95 0.07
C ASP A 86 -6.42 -8.99 1.01
N HIS A 87 -6.18 -9.48 2.22
CA HIS A 87 -5.54 -8.73 3.28
C HIS A 87 -4.17 -8.19 2.89
N GLU A 88 -3.35 -8.91 2.14
CA GLU A 88 -2.02 -8.42 1.78
C GLU A 88 -2.11 -7.27 0.76
N ILE A 89 -2.93 -7.42 -0.28
CA ILE A 89 -3.12 -6.42 -1.34
C ILE A 89 -3.75 -5.15 -0.78
N VAL A 90 -4.86 -5.28 -0.04
CA VAL A 90 -5.54 -4.14 0.59
C VAL A 90 -4.61 -3.45 1.58
N GLY A 91 -3.81 -4.21 2.33
CA GLY A 91 -2.85 -3.66 3.29
C GLY A 91 -1.78 -2.80 2.60
N ALA A 92 -1.19 -3.34 1.54
CA ALA A 92 -0.21 -2.63 0.73
C ALA A 92 -0.80 -1.37 0.06
N ALA A 93 -2.03 -1.46 -0.46
CA ALA A 93 -2.72 -0.33 -1.09
C ALA A 93 -2.95 0.82 -0.12
N ILE A 94 -3.48 0.53 1.08
CA ILE A 94 -3.74 1.54 2.11
C ILE A 94 -2.43 2.11 2.67
N GLN A 95 -1.41 1.28 2.85
CA GLN A 95 -0.08 1.72 3.29
C GLN A 95 0.54 2.70 2.28
N GLN A 96 0.34 2.46 0.98
CA GLN A 96 0.80 3.35 -0.08
C GLN A 96 -0.04 4.63 -0.14
N ASN A 97 -1.37 4.51 -0.16
CA ASN A 97 -2.30 5.63 -0.18
C ASN A 97 -3.57 5.32 0.61
N CYS A 98 -3.75 6.06 1.71
CA CYS A 98 -4.94 6.09 2.56
C CYS A 98 -6.28 6.17 1.83
N LEU A 99 -6.34 6.86 0.69
CA LEU A 99 -7.59 7.03 -0.09
C LEU A 99 -8.00 5.74 -0.80
N ALA A 100 -7.11 4.75 -0.92
CA ALA A 100 -7.43 3.43 -1.48
C ALA A 100 -8.51 2.68 -0.69
N LEU A 101 -8.75 3.08 0.57
CA LEU A 101 -9.78 2.49 1.42
C LEU A 101 -11.16 2.48 0.76
N GLN A 102 -11.49 3.50 -0.04
CA GLN A 102 -12.80 3.63 -0.68
C GLN A 102 -13.07 2.54 -1.74
N PHE A 103 -12.05 1.76 -2.13
CA PHE A 103 -12.13 0.73 -3.16
C PHE A 103 -12.02 -0.69 -2.60
N VAL A 104 -12.01 -0.83 -1.28
CA VAL A 104 -11.92 -2.12 -0.61
C VAL A 104 -13.27 -2.83 -0.68
N GLY A 105 -13.26 -4.16 -0.80
CA GLY A 105 -14.49 -4.94 -0.90
C GLY A 105 -15.35 -4.83 0.36
N SER A 106 -16.67 -4.80 0.20
CA SER A 106 -17.64 -4.54 1.27
C SER A 106 -17.57 -5.53 2.45
N GLU A 107 -17.16 -6.78 2.23
CA GLU A 107 -16.96 -7.75 3.31
C GLU A 107 -15.77 -7.40 4.21
N TYR A 108 -14.73 -6.78 3.67
CA TYR A 108 -13.61 -6.28 4.44
C TYR A 108 -14.00 -4.98 5.18
N GLU A 109 -14.88 -4.17 4.59
CA GLU A 109 -15.37 -2.91 5.19
C GLU A 109 -16.05 -3.13 6.55
N VAL A 110 -16.86 -4.17 6.75
CA VAL A 110 -17.68 -4.30 7.99
C VAL A 110 -16.82 -4.37 9.27
N ASN A 111 -15.72 -5.11 9.26
CA ASN A 111 -14.84 -5.25 10.44
C ASN A 111 -13.85 -4.08 10.57
N TYR A 112 -13.44 -3.50 9.44
CA TYR A 112 -12.51 -2.38 9.42
C TYR A 112 -13.20 -1.06 9.77
N GLU A 113 -14.37 -0.78 9.18
CA GLU A 113 -15.15 0.44 9.35
C GLU A 113 -15.69 0.57 10.77
N THR A 114 -16.14 -0.53 11.38
CA THR A 114 -16.55 -0.54 12.80
C THR A 114 -15.38 -0.19 13.71
N ALA A 115 -14.21 -0.78 13.50
CA ALA A 115 -13.03 -0.48 14.31
C ALA A 115 -12.47 0.93 14.03
N LEU A 116 -12.50 1.38 12.77
CA LEU A 116 -12.04 2.71 12.36
C LEU A 116 -13.00 3.80 12.89
N SER A 117 -14.30 3.56 12.91
CA SER A 117 -15.27 4.52 13.49
C SER A 117 -15.05 4.71 14.99
N LEU A 118 -14.71 3.65 15.72
CA LEU A 118 -14.33 3.74 17.15
C LEU A 118 -13.02 4.50 17.36
N VAL A 119 -12.02 4.30 16.49
CA VAL A 119 -10.77 5.07 16.52
C VAL A 119 -11.00 6.53 16.15
N LYS A 120 -11.88 6.80 15.17
CA LYS A 120 -12.28 8.16 14.77
C LYS A 120 -13.01 8.90 15.89
N GLN A 121 -13.75 8.22 16.75
CA GLN A 121 -14.38 8.84 17.92
C GLN A 121 -13.41 9.03 19.08
N ASN A 122 -12.46 8.11 19.25
CA ASN A 122 -11.45 8.20 20.29
C ASN A 122 -10.17 7.48 19.84
N GLY A 123 -9.09 8.24 19.64
CA GLY A 123 -7.79 7.70 19.21
C GLY A 123 -7.23 6.60 20.13
N LEU A 124 -7.63 6.55 21.41
CA LEU A 124 -7.22 5.50 22.35
C LEU A 124 -7.95 4.17 22.12
N SER A 125 -9.07 4.16 21.40
CA SER A 125 -9.78 2.93 21.01
C SER A 125 -8.90 1.99 20.18
N LEU A 126 -7.81 2.52 19.59
CA LEU A 126 -6.78 1.74 18.91
C LEU A 126 -6.24 0.59 19.77
N GLN A 127 -6.27 0.69 21.10
CA GLN A 127 -5.85 -0.38 22.01
C GLN A 127 -6.65 -1.68 21.83
N PHE A 128 -7.92 -1.58 21.45
CA PHE A 128 -8.82 -2.71 21.22
C PHE A 128 -8.85 -3.15 19.76
N ALA A 129 -8.24 -2.36 18.87
CA ALA A 129 -8.17 -2.70 17.45
C ALA A 129 -7.31 -3.95 17.22
N SER A 130 -7.56 -4.61 16.10
CA SER A 130 -6.77 -5.75 15.65
C SER A 130 -5.30 -5.35 15.45
N LYS A 131 -4.38 -6.32 15.52
CA LYS A 131 -2.94 -6.07 15.27
C LYS A 131 -2.71 -5.38 13.92
N ARG A 132 -3.53 -5.71 12.92
CA ARG A 132 -3.49 -5.11 11.58
C ARG A 132 -3.80 -3.61 11.60
N LEU A 133 -4.87 -3.20 12.28
CA LEU A 133 -5.22 -1.78 12.43
C LEU A 133 -4.19 -1.00 13.25
N LYS A 134 -3.52 -1.67 14.20
CA LYS A 134 -2.40 -1.10 14.95
C LYS A 134 -1.13 -0.91 14.10
N SER A 135 -1.02 -1.63 12.98
CA SER A 135 0.02 -1.45 11.96
C SER A 135 -0.44 -0.60 10.78
N ASP A 136 -1.72 -0.18 10.74
CA ASP A 136 -2.26 0.61 9.65
C ASP A 136 -1.86 2.08 9.82
N LEU A 137 -1.06 2.59 8.87
CA LEU A 137 -0.57 3.97 8.88
C LEU A 137 -1.72 4.97 8.91
N CYS A 138 -2.81 4.67 8.20
CA CYS A 138 -3.93 5.58 8.09
C CYS A 138 -4.69 5.72 9.42
N THR A 139 -5.08 4.58 10.01
CA THR A 139 -5.67 4.53 11.34
C THR A 139 -4.75 5.17 12.37
N ALA A 140 -3.44 4.94 12.26
CA ALA A 140 -2.46 5.52 13.16
C ALA A 140 -2.43 7.04 13.09
N LEU A 141 -2.31 7.64 11.90
CA LEU A 141 -2.33 9.09 11.72
C LEU A 141 -3.62 9.74 12.25
N TYR A 142 -4.77 9.13 12.00
CA TYR A 142 -6.04 9.59 12.58
C TYR A 142 -6.04 9.49 14.12
N ALA A 143 -5.51 8.41 14.67
CA ALA A 143 -5.45 8.21 16.11
C ALA A 143 -4.49 9.18 16.80
N VAL A 144 -3.30 9.44 16.24
CA VAL A 144 -2.32 10.37 16.83
C VAL A 144 -2.77 11.81 16.72
N LYS A 145 -3.41 12.21 15.61
CA LYS A 145 -3.99 13.55 15.44
C LYS A 145 -5.03 13.88 16.51
N GLN A 146 -5.75 12.88 17.01
CA GLN A 146 -6.67 13.07 18.12
C GLN A 146 -5.99 12.93 19.48
N ASN A 147 -5.07 11.99 19.62
CA ASN A 147 -4.37 11.72 20.86
C ASN A 147 -3.00 11.09 20.61
N GLY A 148 -1.93 11.85 20.85
CA GLY A 148 -0.55 11.38 20.68
C GLY A 148 -0.19 10.15 21.51
N ARG A 149 -0.95 9.84 22.57
CA ARG A 149 -0.74 8.62 23.38
C ARG A 149 -1.14 7.34 22.66
N SER A 150 -1.91 7.44 21.57
CA SER A 150 -2.27 6.28 20.73
C SER A 150 -1.05 5.57 20.14
N LEU A 151 0.09 6.27 20.02
CA LEU A 151 1.39 5.72 19.60
C LEU A 151 1.81 4.49 20.41
N LEU A 152 1.44 4.41 21.69
CA LEU A 152 1.71 3.26 22.56
C LEU A 152 1.22 1.95 21.95
N PHE A 153 0.03 1.97 21.34
CA PHE A 153 -0.69 0.78 20.90
C PHE A 153 -0.36 0.35 19.48
N MET A 154 0.45 1.12 18.77
CA MET A 154 0.84 0.86 17.39
C MET A 154 1.93 -0.20 17.28
N SER A 155 2.13 -0.70 16.07
CA SER A 155 3.25 -1.60 15.76
C SER A 155 4.60 -0.90 15.89
N GLU A 156 5.66 -1.68 16.07
CA GLU A 156 7.04 -1.15 16.12
C GLU A 156 7.46 -0.48 14.82
N GLU A 157 6.93 -0.94 13.68
CA GLU A 157 7.15 -0.31 12.37
C GLU A 157 6.63 1.14 12.36
N LEU A 158 5.42 1.36 12.86
CA LEU A 158 4.81 2.70 12.93
C LEU A 158 5.42 3.57 14.02
N LYS A 159 5.92 2.99 15.12
CA LYS A 159 6.71 3.73 16.12
C LYS A 159 8.07 4.20 15.59
N ASN A 160 8.54 3.61 14.50
CA ASN A 160 9.71 4.08 13.74
C ASN A 160 9.33 4.85 12.46
N ASN A 161 8.04 5.12 12.23
CA ASN A 161 7.60 5.96 11.14
C ASN A 161 7.71 7.43 11.54
N LEU A 162 8.49 8.20 10.78
CA LEU A 162 8.79 9.59 11.10
C LEU A 162 7.53 10.47 11.13
N GLU A 163 6.61 10.27 10.18
CA GLU A 163 5.39 11.06 10.07
C GLU A 163 4.48 10.86 11.29
N VAL A 164 4.24 9.59 11.66
CA VAL A 164 3.40 9.24 12.83
C VAL A 164 4.02 9.76 14.13
N VAL A 165 5.34 9.63 14.27
CA VAL A 165 6.06 10.06 15.47
C VAL A 165 6.06 11.57 15.62
N ILE A 166 6.31 12.32 14.55
CA ILE A 166 6.28 13.80 14.59
C ILE A 166 4.90 14.28 15.01
N GLU A 167 3.84 13.73 14.40
CA GLU A 167 2.46 14.10 14.72
C GLU A 167 2.10 13.74 16.17
N ALA A 168 2.49 12.55 16.64
CA ALA A 168 2.25 12.13 18.02
C ALA A 168 2.96 13.02 19.05
N VAL A 169 4.21 13.41 18.77
CA VAL A 169 5.01 14.29 19.62
C VAL A 169 4.46 15.70 19.63
N ALA A 170 3.96 16.20 18.51
CA ALA A 170 3.29 17.50 18.43
C ALA A 170 2.07 17.57 19.35
N GLN A 171 1.37 16.46 19.54
CA GLN A 171 0.18 16.38 20.39
C GLN A 171 0.51 16.18 21.87
N THR A 172 1.53 15.37 22.19
CA THR A 172 1.90 15.13 23.59
C THR A 172 3.37 14.74 23.72
N ASP A 173 4.11 15.41 24.60
CA ASP A 173 5.50 15.06 24.93
C ASP A 173 5.68 13.62 25.44
N TRP A 174 4.63 13.06 26.04
CA TRP A 174 4.56 11.67 26.49
C TRP A 174 4.80 10.66 25.36
N ALA A 175 4.45 11.00 24.13
CA ALA A 175 4.68 10.14 22.97
C ALA A 175 6.17 9.84 22.76
N LYS A 176 7.08 10.74 23.19
CA LYS A 176 8.55 10.56 23.08
C LYS A 176 9.05 9.27 23.75
N LEU A 177 8.37 8.80 24.78
CA LEU A 177 8.74 7.57 25.50
C LEU A 177 8.54 6.31 24.65
N PHE A 178 7.60 6.35 23.69
CA PHE A 178 7.16 5.19 22.91
C PHE A 178 7.65 5.21 21.46
N ILE A 179 8.43 6.22 21.08
CA ILE A 179 9.15 6.23 19.80
C ILE A 179 10.07 5.00 19.74
N GLY A 180 10.14 4.37 18.57
CA GLY A 180 11.04 3.26 18.34
C GLY A 180 12.51 3.68 18.44
N GLU A 181 13.39 2.74 18.78
CA GLU A 181 14.79 3.04 19.08
C GLU A 181 15.54 3.72 17.93
N GLN A 182 15.18 3.41 16.68
CA GLN A 182 15.81 4.00 15.50
C GLN A 182 15.62 5.51 15.46
N LEU A 183 14.42 5.99 15.77
CA LEU A 183 14.11 7.43 15.77
C LEU A 183 14.44 8.12 17.11
N LYS A 184 14.47 7.40 18.23
CA LYS A 184 14.94 7.96 19.53
C LYS A 184 16.36 8.51 19.44
N ASN A 185 17.24 7.80 18.74
CA ASN A 185 18.63 8.23 18.53
C ASN A 185 18.73 9.46 17.61
N PHE A 186 17.81 9.61 16.65
CA PHE A 186 17.74 10.77 15.76
C PHE A 186 17.20 12.03 16.48
N ASN A 187 16.18 11.87 17.33
CA ASN A 187 15.56 12.98 18.07
C ASN A 187 16.41 13.51 19.25
N ALA A 188 17.47 12.80 19.66
CA ALA A 188 18.42 13.33 20.64
C ALA A 188 19.20 14.58 20.14
N LEU A 189 19.11 14.91 18.85
CA LEU A 189 19.81 16.04 18.22
C LEU A 189 18.98 17.34 18.14
N TYR A 190 17.67 17.33 18.37
CA TYR A 190 16.83 18.52 18.36
C TYR A 190 16.26 18.79 19.76
N ARG A 191 17.10 19.40 20.60
CA ARG A 191 16.70 20.09 21.84
C ARG A 191 16.18 21.48 21.52
#